data_AF-A0A9Q3BE14-F1
#
_entry.id   AF-A0A9Q3BE14-F1
#
_cell.length_a   1.000
_cell.length_b   1.000
_cell.length_c   1.000
_cell.angle_alpha   90.00
_cell.angle_beta   90.00
_cell.angle_gamma   90.00
#
_symmetry.space_group_name_H-M   'P 1'
#
loop_
_entity.id
_entity.type
_entity.pdbx_description
1 polymer ?
#
loop_
_entity_poly.entity_id
_entity_poly.type
_entity_poly.pdbx_seq_one_letter_code
_entity_poly.pdbx_strand_id
1 'polypeptide(L)'
;MLQEDYAIPDELITARLHLLFEKPAKRWYYGIRQTNGKITWSWWKQETITKWANNSWRYKIENAFEKSFFDPDKDKPLTWFLKQVERLNALYPEMSQKMVHMKILKKCGGELEHALRSRCIEPCSTEEYINALEDILTRTQTGRTWEKLDTKIPNKPFIQKR
;
A
#
# COMPACT_ATOMS: atom_id res chain seq x y z
N MET A 1 0.82 21.63 3.82
CA MET A 1 0.60 20.95 5.13
C MET A 1 -0.21 21.87 6.05
N LEU A 2 -0.98 21.38 7.03
CA LEU A 2 -1.87 22.20 7.91
C LEU A 2 -1.28 23.52 8.46
N GLN A 3 0.02 23.58 8.73
CA GLN A 3 0.70 24.79 9.18
C GLN A 3 0.95 25.80 8.05
N GLU A 4 1.29 25.31 6.86
CA GLU A 4 1.55 26.12 5.66
C GLU A 4 0.25 26.55 4.98
N ASP A 5 -0.77 25.70 5.00
CA ASP A 5 -2.03 25.94 4.27
C ASP A 5 -3.01 26.82 5.07
N TYR A 6 -2.89 26.85 6.42
CA TYR A 6 -3.84 27.51 7.31
C TYR A 6 -3.21 28.43 8.37
N ALA A 7 -1.88 28.62 8.36
CA ALA A 7 -1.14 29.43 9.34
C ALA A 7 -1.51 29.11 10.80
N ILE A 8 -1.83 27.85 11.11
CA ILE A 8 -2.31 27.45 12.43
C ILE A 8 -1.15 27.53 13.44
N PRO A 9 -1.32 28.22 14.58
CA PRO A 9 -0.31 28.26 15.62
C PRO A 9 0.01 26.87 16.17
N ASP A 10 1.29 26.62 16.47
CA ASP A 10 1.79 25.37 17.05
C ASP A 10 1.01 24.95 18.31
N GLU A 11 0.57 25.90 19.13
CA GLU A 11 -0.23 25.64 20.33
C GLU A 11 -1.57 24.97 20.01
N LEU A 12 -2.20 25.35 18.90
CA LEU A 12 -3.50 24.83 18.50
C LEU A 12 -3.36 23.44 17.86
N ILE A 13 -2.29 23.23 17.08
CA ILE A 13 -1.93 21.92 16.53
C ILE A 13 -1.66 20.93 17.67
N THR A 14 -0.79 21.32 18.60
CA THR A 14 -0.37 20.44 19.70
C THR A 14 -1.48 20.22 20.71
N ALA A 15 -2.39 21.18 20.91
CA ALA A 15 -3.59 20.99 21.73
C ALA A 15 -4.53 19.92 21.15
N ARG A 16 -4.68 19.88 19.82
CA ARG A 16 -5.56 18.95 19.11
C ARG A 16 -4.89 17.63 18.71
N LEU A 17 -3.58 17.51 18.87
CA LEU A 17 -2.81 16.32 18.50
C LEU A 17 -3.35 15.02 19.11
N HIS A 18 -3.91 15.07 20.33
CA HIS A 18 -4.54 13.93 20.99
C HIS A 18 -5.72 13.31 20.23
N LEU A 19 -6.34 14.05 19.30
CA LEU A 19 -7.44 13.56 18.46
C LEU A 19 -6.96 12.56 17.41
N LEU A 20 -5.67 12.61 17.05
CA LEU A 20 -5.06 11.70 16.07
C LEU A 20 -4.59 10.38 16.71
N PHE A 21 -4.57 10.30 18.04
CA PHE A 21 -4.08 9.13 18.76
C PHE A 21 -5.22 8.32 19.36
N GLU A 22 -5.11 7.00 19.23
CA GLU A 22 -6.05 6.05 19.83
C GLU A 22 -5.38 5.19 20.92
N LYS A 23 -6.20 4.75 21.88
CA LYS A 23 -5.85 3.70 22.87
C LYS A 23 -4.46 3.94 23.53
N PRO A 24 -3.41 3.09 23.38
CA PRO A 24 -2.15 3.30 24.09
C PRO A 24 -1.37 4.52 23.59
N ALA A 25 -1.53 4.92 22.33
CA ALA A 25 -0.90 6.13 21.80
C ALA A 25 -1.47 7.39 22.45
N LYS A 26 -2.79 7.40 22.72
CA LYS A 26 -3.44 8.50 23.42
C LYS A 26 -2.97 8.63 24.86
N ARG A 27 -2.80 7.51 25.57
CA ARG A 27 -2.24 7.48 26.93
C ARG A 27 -0.79 7.97 26.97
N TRP A 28 0.03 7.51 26.03
CA TRP A 28 1.41 7.97 25.88
C TRP A 28 1.49 9.49 25.67
N TYR A 29 0.67 10.03 24.76
CA TYR A 29 0.60 11.48 24.52
C TYR A 29 0.29 12.27 25.80
N TYR A 30 -0.72 11.86 26.58
CA TYR A 30 -1.07 12.57 27.82
C TYR A 30 0.06 12.50 28.85
N GLY A 31 0.76 11.37 28.97
CA GLY A 31 1.92 11.23 29.85
C GLY A 31 3.04 12.22 29.49
N ILE A 32 3.45 12.27 28.23
CA ILE A 32 4.48 13.20 27.76
C ILE A 32 4.05 14.67 27.90
N ARG A 33 2.78 14.98 27.64
CA ARG A 33 2.26 16.34 27.78
C ARG A 33 2.24 16.83 29.22
N GLN A 34 1.96 15.94 30.18
CA GLN A 34 1.99 16.27 31.61
C GLN A 34 3.42 16.54 32.10
N THR A 35 4.41 15.80 31.61
CA THR A 35 5.81 15.95 32.04
C THR A 35 6.53 17.13 31.38
N ASN A 36 6.23 17.41 30.12
CA ASN A 36 7.03 18.32 29.30
C ASN A 36 6.33 19.66 28.97
N GLY A 37 5.07 19.85 29.38
CA GLY A 37 4.35 21.12 29.23
C GLY A 37 4.00 21.47 27.78
N LYS A 38 4.08 22.76 27.43
CA LYS A 38 3.84 23.28 26.07
C LYS A 38 5.10 23.10 25.23
N ILE A 39 4.99 22.32 24.15
CA ILE A 39 6.10 22.02 23.24
C ILE A 39 5.64 22.27 21.80
N THR A 40 6.57 22.60 20.92
CA THR A 40 6.33 22.85 19.49
C THR A 40 5.87 21.61 18.73
N TRP A 41 5.22 21.82 17.59
CA TRP A 41 4.77 20.75 16.71
C TRP A 41 5.93 19.94 16.13
N SER A 42 7.03 20.62 15.78
CA SER A 42 8.24 19.97 15.24
C SER A 42 8.81 18.91 16.20
N TRP A 43 8.90 19.23 17.48
CA TRP A 43 9.35 18.28 18.50
C TRP A 43 8.38 17.11 18.63
N TRP A 44 7.06 17.36 18.65
CA TRP A 44 6.06 16.29 18.70
C TRP A 44 6.15 15.34 17.51
N LYS A 45 6.44 15.84 16.31
CA LYS A 45 6.72 14.99 15.15
C LYS A 45 7.93 14.09 15.41
N GLN A 46 9.04 14.67 15.84
CA GLN A 46 10.27 13.91 16.11
C GLN A 46 10.04 12.86 17.20
N GLU A 47 9.39 13.21 18.30
CA GLU A 47 9.14 12.30 19.40
C GLU A 47 8.20 11.15 19.01
N THR A 48 7.19 11.44 18.18
CA THR A 48 6.29 10.41 17.63
C THR A 48 7.05 9.44 16.73
N ILE A 49 7.94 9.96 15.86
CA ILE A 49 8.81 9.15 15.01
C ILE A 49 9.74 8.30 15.87
N THR A 50 10.41 8.88 16.87
CA THR A 50 11.31 8.15 17.78
C THR A 50 10.59 7.02 18.52
N LYS A 51 9.38 7.27 19.01
CA LYS A 51 8.62 6.29 19.78
C LYS A 51 8.10 5.13 18.91
N TRP A 52 7.55 5.45 17.74
CA TRP A 52 6.75 4.50 16.96
C TRP A 52 7.41 4.04 15.66
N ALA A 53 8.25 4.86 15.04
CA ALA A 53 9.04 4.49 13.87
C ALA A 53 10.43 3.96 14.28
N ASN A 54 10.45 2.99 15.19
CA ASN A 54 11.67 2.30 15.58
C ASN A 54 12.10 1.25 14.51
N ASN A 55 13.30 0.70 14.65
CA ASN A 55 13.85 -0.27 13.68
C ASN A 55 12.99 -1.51 13.52
N SER A 56 12.34 -1.98 14.60
CA SER A 56 11.44 -3.13 14.54
C SER A 56 10.19 -2.83 13.70
N TRP A 57 9.63 -1.62 13.81
CA TRP A 57 8.54 -1.17 12.95
C TRP A 57 8.98 -1.07 11.49
N ARG A 58 10.14 -0.43 11.22
CA ARG A 58 10.68 -0.34 9.84
C ARG A 58 10.83 -1.72 9.21
N TYR A 59 11.49 -2.63 9.92
CA TYR A 59 11.68 -4.02 9.49
C TYR A 59 10.35 -4.74 9.22
N LYS A 60 9.33 -4.50 10.06
CA LYS A 60 7.99 -5.07 9.87
C LYS A 60 7.33 -4.55 8.59
N ILE A 61 7.41 -3.25 8.32
CA ILE A 61 6.80 -2.64 7.12
C ILE A 61 7.57 -3.06 5.86
N GLU A 62 8.91 -3.08 5.90
CA GLU A 62 9.76 -3.57 4.81
C GLU A 62 9.42 -5.01 4.46
N ASN A 63 9.39 -5.91 5.44
CA ASN A 63 8.99 -7.30 5.20
C ASN A 63 7.57 -7.44 4.68
N ALA A 64 6.65 -6.60 5.17
CA ALA A 64 5.27 -6.61 4.70
C ALA A 64 5.16 -6.16 3.23
N PHE A 65 5.97 -5.19 2.80
CA PHE A 65 6.09 -4.81 1.39
C PHE A 65 6.78 -5.92 0.58
N GLU A 66 7.89 -6.46 1.07
CA GLU A 66 8.69 -7.44 0.32
C GLU A 66 7.92 -8.73 0.02
N LYS A 67 7.09 -9.20 0.96
CA LYS A 67 6.26 -10.40 0.82
C LYS A 67 4.94 -10.15 0.08
N SER A 68 4.58 -8.90 -0.17
CA SER A 68 3.29 -8.54 -0.77
C SER A 68 3.42 -8.50 -2.29
N PHE A 69 3.35 -9.68 -2.91
CA PHE A 69 3.14 -9.80 -4.36
C PHE A 69 1.65 -9.63 -4.67
N PHE A 70 1.34 -9.13 -5.86
CA PHE A 70 -0.05 -8.99 -6.30
C PHE A 70 -0.59 -10.34 -6.76
N ASP A 71 -1.73 -10.76 -6.22
CA ASP A 71 -2.44 -11.97 -6.61
C ASP A 71 -3.77 -11.60 -7.32
N PRO A 72 -3.87 -11.79 -8.65
CA PRO A 72 -5.07 -11.50 -9.44
C PRO A 72 -6.37 -12.16 -8.96
N ASP A 73 -6.26 -13.28 -8.25
CA ASP A 73 -7.41 -14.07 -7.79
C ASP A 73 -7.84 -13.65 -6.37
N LYS A 74 -6.96 -13.01 -5.59
CA LYS A 74 -7.22 -12.64 -4.18
C LYS A 74 -7.26 -11.14 -3.92
N ASP A 75 -6.45 -10.37 -4.63
CA ASP A 75 -6.23 -8.95 -4.36
C ASP A 75 -7.13 -8.05 -5.19
N LYS A 76 -7.61 -6.97 -4.56
CA LYS A 76 -8.29 -5.88 -5.25
C LYS A 76 -7.26 -4.82 -5.67
N PRO A 77 -7.15 -4.47 -6.97
CA PRO A 77 -6.17 -3.51 -7.48
C PRO A 77 -6.05 -2.23 -6.66
N LEU A 78 -7.15 -1.48 -6.51
CA LEU A 78 -7.19 -0.23 -5.75
C LEU A 78 -6.63 -0.39 -4.33
N THR A 79 -7.17 -1.34 -3.57
CA THR A 79 -6.82 -1.53 -2.16
C THR A 79 -5.38 -1.99 -1.99
N TRP A 80 -4.94 -2.94 -2.82
CA TRP A 80 -3.59 -3.48 -2.74
C TRP A 80 -2.54 -2.44 -3.15
N PHE A 81 -2.78 -1.70 -4.24
CA PHE A 81 -1.82 -0.72 -4.77
C PHE A 81 -1.65 0.45 -3.80
N LEU A 82 -2.75 1.03 -3.30
CA LEU A 82 -2.69 2.12 -2.32
C LEU A 82 -1.96 1.68 -1.04
N LYS A 83 -2.19 0.45 -0.58
CA LYS A 83 -1.47 -0.09 0.58
C LYS A 83 0.04 -0.18 0.35
N GLN A 84 0.49 -0.48 -0.87
CA GLN A 84 1.92 -0.47 -1.18
C GLN A 84 2.49 0.95 -1.26
N VAL A 85 1.73 1.90 -1.83
CA VAL A 85 2.10 3.33 -1.83
C VAL A 85 2.28 3.83 -0.41
N GLU A 86 1.34 3.54 0.49
CA GLU A 86 1.42 3.92 1.91
C GLU A 86 2.68 3.35 2.59
N ARG A 87 2.98 2.06 2.37
CA ARG A 87 4.17 1.41 2.94
C ARG A 87 5.46 2.06 2.46
N LEU A 88 5.57 2.34 1.16
CA LEU A 88 6.78 2.93 0.59
C LEU A 88 6.95 4.39 1.01
N ASN A 89 5.88 5.18 1.06
CA ASN A 89 5.93 6.56 1.56
C ASN A 89 6.28 6.60 3.07
N ALA A 90 5.83 5.62 3.85
CA ALA A 90 6.15 5.52 5.27
C ALA A 90 7.62 5.11 5.52
N LEU A 91 8.21 4.31 4.64
CA LEU A 91 9.62 3.89 4.73
C LEU A 91 10.58 4.92 4.13
N TYR A 92 10.19 5.54 3.01
CA TYR A 92 11.03 6.39 2.18
C TYR A 92 10.25 7.65 1.76
N PRO A 93 10.01 8.61 2.68
CA PRO A 93 9.19 9.78 2.39
C PRO A 93 9.75 10.68 1.27
N GLU A 94 11.06 10.66 1.06
CA GLU A 94 11.75 11.42 0.01
C GLU A 94 11.76 10.70 -1.35
N MET A 95 11.14 9.52 -1.46
CA MET A 95 11.11 8.76 -2.71
C MET A 95 10.16 9.40 -3.72
N SER A 96 10.63 9.56 -4.96
CA SER A 96 9.76 10.07 -6.04
C SER A 96 8.61 9.11 -6.33
N GLN A 97 7.45 9.66 -6.71
CA GLN A 97 6.27 8.86 -7.09
C GLN A 97 6.59 7.85 -8.19
N LYS A 98 7.38 8.24 -9.20
CA LYS A 98 7.88 7.33 -10.23
C LYS A 98 8.60 6.12 -9.66
N MET A 99 9.50 6.32 -8.68
CA MET A 99 10.23 5.22 -8.05
C MET A 99 9.32 4.35 -7.18
N VAL A 100 8.34 4.96 -6.50
CA VAL A 100 7.29 4.23 -5.76
C VAL A 100 6.53 3.30 -6.72
N HIS A 101 5.99 3.83 -7.82
CA HIS A 101 5.26 3.02 -8.82
C HIS A 101 6.14 1.92 -9.41
N MET A 102 7.40 2.23 -9.78
CA MET A 102 8.34 1.23 -10.30
C MET A 102 8.60 0.09 -9.31
N LYS A 103 8.69 0.37 -8.01
CA LYS A 103 8.84 -0.67 -6.99
C LYS A 103 7.58 -1.53 -6.85
N ILE A 104 6.40 -0.92 -6.96
CA ILE A 104 5.11 -1.64 -6.89
C ILE A 104 4.91 -2.53 -8.14
N LEU A 105 5.26 -2.03 -9.33
CA LEU A 105 5.17 -2.80 -10.58
C LEU A 105 5.97 -4.11 -10.52
N LYS A 106 7.18 -4.07 -9.93
CA LYS A 106 8.00 -5.28 -9.71
C LYS A 106 7.32 -6.32 -8.81
N LYS A 107 6.35 -5.92 -7.98
CA LYS A 107 5.55 -6.82 -7.14
C LYS A 107 4.35 -7.43 -7.88
N CYS A 108 4.02 -6.94 -9.07
CA CYS A 108 3.06 -7.59 -9.97
C CYS A 108 3.71 -8.74 -10.74
N GLY A 109 4.95 -8.53 -11.22
CA GLY A 109 5.78 -9.55 -11.85
C GLY A 109 5.28 -10.04 -13.23
N GLY A 110 6.18 -10.69 -13.96
CA GLY A 110 5.89 -11.41 -15.22
C GLY A 110 5.11 -10.58 -16.24
N GLU A 111 4.10 -11.21 -16.85
CA GLU A 111 3.23 -10.62 -17.87
C GLU A 111 2.44 -9.41 -17.34
N LEU A 112 2.09 -9.40 -16.05
CA LEU A 112 1.30 -8.32 -15.47
C LEU A 112 2.12 -7.04 -15.34
N GLU A 113 3.39 -7.15 -14.92
CA GLU A 113 4.32 -6.01 -14.92
C GLU A 113 4.46 -5.42 -16.33
N HIS A 114 4.67 -6.28 -17.33
CA HIS A 114 4.85 -5.84 -18.71
C HIS A 114 3.58 -5.18 -19.27
N ALA A 115 2.41 -5.78 -19.03
CA ALA A 115 1.13 -5.27 -19.46
C ALA A 115 0.79 -3.90 -18.84
N LEU A 116 1.15 -3.68 -17.59
CA LEU A 116 1.01 -2.38 -16.91
C LEU A 116 1.95 -1.34 -17.49
N ARG A 117 3.23 -1.68 -17.62
CA ARG A 117 4.26 -0.76 -18.16
C ARG A 117 3.91 -0.27 -19.57
N SER A 118 3.33 -1.15 -20.39
CA SER A 118 2.91 -0.79 -21.76
C SER A 118 1.69 0.13 -21.81
N ARG A 119 0.88 0.19 -20.74
CA ARG A 119 -0.33 1.05 -20.68
C ARG A 119 -0.07 2.38 -19.98
N CYS A 120 0.85 2.41 -19.02
CA CYS A 120 1.16 3.58 -18.22
C CYS A 120 2.43 4.28 -18.74
N ILE A 121 2.25 5.20 -19.70
CA ILE A 121 3.35 6.01 -20.25
C ILE A 121 3.63 7.18 -19.29
N GLU A 122 4.89 7.39 -18.92
CA GLU A 122 5.26 8.46 -17.99
C GLU A 122 5.08 9.87 -18.60
N PRO A 123 4.67 10.88 -17.81
CA PRO A 123 4.29 10.80 -16.40
C PRO A 123 2.91 10.15 -16.21
N CYS A 124 2.83 9.19 -15.28
CA CYS A 124 1.61 8.45 -15.00
C CYS A 124 1.27 8.54 -13.50
N SER A 125 0.01 8.80 -13.20
CA SER A 125 -0.54 8.95 -11.86
C SER A 125 -0.82 7.60 -11.19
N THR A 126 -0.97 7.63 -9.86
CA THR A 126 -1.38 6.44 -9.09
C THR A 126 -2.75 5.92 -9.57
N GLU A 127 -3.69 6.82 -9.86
CA GLU A 127 -5.01 6.43 -10.37
C GLU A 127 -4.91 5.73 -11.73
N GLU A 128 -4.08 6.23 -12.65
CA GLU A 128 -3.89 5.61 -13.96
C GLU A 128 -3.28 4.21 -13.86
N TYR A 129 -2.32 3.98 -12.95
CA TYR A 129 -1.79 2.63 -12.69
C TYR A 129 -2.86 1.68 -12.14
N ILE A 130 -3.72 2.16 -11.25
CA ILE A 130 -4.81 1.36 -10.68
C ILE A 130 -5.85 1.04 -11.75
N ASN A 131 -6.28 2.04 -12.52
CA ASN A 131 -7.25 1.87 -13.61
C ASN A 131 -6.71 0.89 -14.67
N ALA A 132 -5.43 0.99 -15.03
CA ALA A 132 -4.79 0.05 -15.95
C ALA A 132 -4.75 -1.38 -15.38
N LEU A 133 -4.46 -1.53 -14.09
CA LEU A 133 -4.47 -2.83 -13.43
C LEU A 133 -5.87 -3.47 -13.42
N GLU A 134 -6.90 -2.68 -13.10
CA GLU A 134 -8.30 -3.12 -13.17
C GLU A 134 -8.71 -3.51 -14.59
N ASP A 135 -8.32 -2.72 -15.58
CA ASP A 135 -8.61 -2.99 -16.99
C ASP A 135 -7.97 -4.31 -17.47
N ILE A 136 -6.71 -4.56 -17.12
CA ILE A 136 -5.99 -5.80 -17.48
C ILE A 136 -6.69 -7.02 -16.87
N LEU A 137 -7.13 -6.93 -15.62
CA LEU A 137 -7.75 -8.06 -14.92
C LEU A 137 -9.17 -8.34 -15.40
N THR A 138 -9.90 -7.30 -15.80
CA THR A 138 -11.27 -7.43 -16.32
C THR A 138 -11.29 -7.91 -17.78
N ARG A 139 -10.39 -7.41 -18.63
CA ARG A 139 -10.41 -7.69 -20.08
C ARG A 139 -9.55 -8.86 -20.51
N THR A 140 -8.40 -9.08 -19.87
CA THR A 140 -7.37 -9.99 -20.39
C THR A 140 -7.15 -11.25 -19.56
N GLN A 141 -7.76 -11.36 -18.37
CA GLN A 141 -7.58 -12.50 -17.42
C GLN A 141 -6.11 -12.88 -17.16
N THR A 142 -5.17 -11.97 -17.42
CA THR A 142 -3.74 -12.20 -17.30
C THR A 142 -3.36 -12.34 -15.83
N GLY A 143 -2.63 -13.41 -15.50
CA GLY A 143 -2.15 -13.71 -14.16
C GLY A 143 -3.10 -14.53 -13.28
N ARG A 144 -4.29 -14.91 -13.77
CA ARG A 144 -5.15 -15.88 -13.06
C ARG A 144 -4.57 -17.28 -13.20
N THR A 145 -4.56 -18.04 -12.10
CA THR A 145 -4.18 -19.45 -12.16
C THR A 145 -5.36 -20.24 -12.69
N TRP A 146 -5.27 -20.72 -13.94
CA TRP A 146 -6.25 -21.65 -14.46
C TRP A 146 -6.16 -22.95 -13.65
N GLU A 147 -7.10 -23.19 -12.73
CA GLU A 147 -7.34 -24.54 -12.24
C GLU A 147 -7.58 -25.41 -13.47
N LYS A 148 -6.74 -26.42 -13.66
CA LYS A 148 -6.85 -27.37 -14.76
C LYS A 148 -8.29 -27.90 -14.74
N LEU A 149 -9.08 -27.52 -15.74
CA LEU A 149 -10.38 -28.14 -15.99
C LEU A 149 -10.14 -29.63 -16.09
N ASP A 150 -10.52 -30.34 -15.03
CA ASP A 150 -10.44 -31.77 -14.88
C ASP A 150 -11.32 -32.34 -16.00
N THR A 151 -10.70 -32.66 -17.13
CA THR A 151 -11.35 -33.20 -18.32
C THR A 151 -11.69 -34.65 -18.03
N LYS A 152 -12.70 -34.86 -17.19
CA LYS A 152 -13.42 -36.13 -17.12
C LYS A 152 -14.22 -36.25 -18.40
N ILE A 153 -13.55 -36.72 -19.46
CA ILE A 153 -14.19 -37.21 -20.67
C ILE A 153 -15.09 -38.38 -20.22
N PRO A 154 -16.42 -38.31 -20.39
CA PRO A 154 -17.25 -39.46 -20.10
C PRO A 154 -16.95 -40.52 -21.16
N ASN A 155 -16.36 -41.62 -20.72
CA ASN A 155 -16.13 -42.82 -21.53
C ASN A 155 -17.48 -43.33 -22.06
N LYS A 156 -17.83 -43.01 -23.30
CA LYS A 156 -18.95 -43.67 -23.99
C LYS A 156 -18.44 -45.01 -24.51
N PRO A 157 -19.03 -46.16 -24.13
CA PRO A 157 -18.65 -47.43 -24.69
C PRO A 157 -19.07 -47.51 -26.17
N PHE A 158 -18.14 -47.91 -27.03
CA PHE A 158 -18.40 -48.23 -28.43
C PHE A 158 -19.33 -49.46 -28.51
N ILE A 159 -20.54 -49.26 -29.03
CA ILE A 159 -21.43 -50.36 -29.40
C ILE A 159 -20.89 -50.97 -30.69
N GLN A 160 -20.31 -52.17 -30.61
CA GLN A 160 -20.05 -53.01 -31.79
C GLN A 160 -21.40 -53.56 -32.28
N LYS A 161 -21.86 -53.09 -33.44
CA LYS A 161 -22.95 -53.75 -34.18
C LYS A 161 -22.41 -55.02 -34.84
N ARG A 162 -23.09 -56.14 -34.60
CA ARG A 162 -22.95 -57.40 -35.34
C ARG A 162 -23.58 -57.28 -36.71
#